data_AF-A0A7U5RZW0-F1
#
_entry.id   AF-A0A7U5RZW0-F1
#
_cell.length_a   1.000
_cell.length_b   1.000
_cell.length_c   1.000
_cell.angle_alpha   90.00
_cell.angle_beta   90.00
_cell.angle_gamma   90.00
#
_symmetry.space_group_name_H-M   'P 1'
#
loop_
_entity.id
_entity.type
_entity.pdbx_description
1 polymer ?
#
loop_
_entity_poly.entity_id
_entity_poly.type
_entity_poly.pdbx_seq_one_letter_code
_entity_poly.pdbx_strand_id
1 'polypeptide(L)'
;MVTKIIGPTRLIVAYGQSAGEWAAWQINSLLGVVLAVIALAVGIPIFRDKQKDQSEKIKEIGLLAAGLVALAAVVIYFVDNRYHGGVGTLTNQVN
;
A
#
# COMPACT_ATOMS: atom_id res chain seq x y z
N MET A 1 55.17 -3.38 12.87
CA MET A 1 54.72 -3.30 11.46
C MET A 1 53.49 -2.42 11.45
N VAL A 2 53.58 -1.27 10.77
CA VAL A 2 52.49 -0.29 10.68
C VAL A 2 51.58 -0.72 9.53
N THR A 3 50.27 -0.81 9.78
CA THR A 3 49.27 -0.79 8.71
C THR A 3 48.30 0.34 9.01
N LYS A 4 48.50 1.44 8.28
CA LYS A 4 47.64 2.62 8.21
C LYS A 4 46.49 2.28 7.27
N ILE A 5 45.25 2.28 7.75
CA ILE A 5 44.07 2.23 6.88
C ILE A 5 43.51 3.65 6.76
N ILE A 6 43.40 4.09 5.51
CA ILE A 6 43.00 5.40 5.04
C ILE A 6 41.54 5.30 4.58
N GLY A 7 40.70 6.24 5.00
CA GLY A 7 39.40 6.53 4.37
C GLY A 7 38.16 6.06 5.15
N PRO A 8 37.03 6.77 5.04
CA PRO A 8 35.82 6.45 5.78
C PRO A 8 35.29 5.10 5.32
N THR A 9 35.25 4.14 6.22
CA THR A 9 34.64 2.83 6.01
C THR A 9 33.16 3.05 5.68
N ARG A 10 32.80 3.01 4.39
CA ARG A 10 31.39 3.03 3.98
C ARG A 10 30.81 1.66 4.29
N LEU A 11 30.11 1.55 5.42
CA LEU A 11 29.19 0.46 5.70
C LEU A 11 28.03 0.55 4.71
N ILE A 12 28.11 -0.22 3.62
CA ILE A 12 26.95 -0.51 2.78
C ILE A 12 26.20 -1.62 3.51
N VAL A 13 25.28 -1.25 4.39
CA VAL A 13 24.32 -2.20 4.94
C VAL A 13 23.37 -2.53 3.79
N ALA A 14 23.49 -3.74 3.22
CA ALA A 14 22.46 -4.31 2.38
C ALA A 14 21.26 -4.56 3.30
N TYR A 15 20.41 -3.55 3.47
CA TYR A 15 19.14 -3.71 4.15
C TYR A 15 18.31 -4.67 3.28
N GLY A 16 18.15 -5.91 3.74
CA GLY A 16 16.94 -6.66 3.42
C GLY A 16 15.74 -5.75 3.70
N GLN A 17 14.70 -5.86 2.87
CA GLN A 17 13.53 -4.98 2.85
C GLN A 17 13.29 -4.31 4.21
N SER A 18 13.35 -2.98 4.25
CA SER A 18 13.24 -2.25 5.51
C SER A 18 11.96 -2.67 6.25
N ALA A 19 11.91 -2.59 7.59
CA ALA A 19 10.68 -2.93 8.34
C ALA A 19 9.44 -2.16 7.82
N GLY A 20 9.65 -0.99 7.21
CA GLY A 20 8.62 -0.23 6.51
C GLY A 20 8.13 -0.88 5.22
N GLU A 21 9.01 -1.45 4.41
CA GLU A 21 8.64 -2.16 3.16
C GLU A 21 7.83 -3.44 3.46
N TRP A 22 8.18 -4.18 4.53
CA TRP A 22 7.38 -5.33 4.99
C TRP A 22 6.00 -4.90 5.50
N ALA A 23 5.93 -3.81 6.26
CA ALA A 23 4.66 -3.25 6.73
C ALA A 23 3.79 -2.78 5.57
N ALA A 24 4.37 -2.11 4.55
CA ALA A 24 3.66 -1.70 3.34
C ALA A 24 3.10 -2.90 2.58
N TRP A 25 3.89 -3.97 2.42
CA TRP A 25 3.44 -5.20 1.78
C TRP A 25 2.30 -5.89 2.55
N GLN A 26 2.39 -5.97 3.88
CA GLN A 26 1.32 -6.51 4.72
C GLN A 26 0.03 -5.67 4.65
N ILE A 27 0.15 -4.34 4.62
CA ILE A 27 -1.02 -3.47 4.51
C ILE A 27 -1.67 -3.61 3.13
N ASN A 28 -0.89 -3.67 2.05
CA ASN A 28 -1.42 -3.86 0.69
C ASN A 28 -2.11 -5.23 0.52
N SER A 29 -1.58 -6.28 1.14
CA SER A 29 -2.20 -7.61 1.10
C SER A 29 -3.49 -7.67 1.93
N LEU A 30 -3.54 -7.07 3.12
CA LEU A 30 -4.76 -6.95 3.91
C LEU A 30 -5.83 -6.06 3.24
N LEU A 31 -5.40 -5.01 2.55
CA LEU A 31 -6.29 -4.13 1.80
C LEU A 31 -7.09 -4.91 0.75
N GLY A 32 -6.47 -5.83 0.03
CA GLY A 32 -7.17 -6.70 -0.93
C GLY A 32 -8.29 -7.53 -0.28
N VAL A 33 -8.04 -8.09 0.91
CA VAL A 33 -9.04 -8.85 1.67
C VAL A 33 -10.19 -7.96 2.10
N VAL A 34 -9.90 -6.76 2.62
CA VAL A 34 -10.93 -5.80 3.05
C VAL A 34 -11.80 -5.36 1.88
N LEU A 35 -11.20 -5.03 0.73
CA LEU A 35 -11.94 -4.63 -0.47
C LEU A 35 -12.84 -5.76 -0.97
N ALA A 36 -12.38 -7.01 -0.93
CA ALA A 36 -13.19 -8.17 -1.30
C ALA A 36 -14.39 -8.37 -0.37
N VAL A 37 -14.20 -8.20 0.94
CA VAL A 37 -15.30 -8.27 1.92
C VAL A 37 -16.32 -7.18 1.66
N ILE A 38 -15.90 -5.94 1.40
CA ILE A 38 -16.82 -4.83 1.10
C ILE A 38 -17.57 -5.10 -0.22
N ALA A 39 -16.88 -5.58 -1.25
CA ALA A 39 -17.49 -5.92 -2.53
C ALA A 39 -18.58 -6.98 -2.38
N LEU A 40 -18.36 -8.01 -1.55
CA LEU A 40 -19.36 -9.04 -1.28
C LEU A 40 -20.50 -8.51 -0.40
N ALA A 41 -20.18 -7.76 0.66
CA ALA A 41 -21.17 -7.23 1.59
C ALA A 41 -22.17 -6.28 0.91
N VAL A 42 -21.70 -5.46 -0.03
CA VAL A 42 -22.54 -4.48 -0.75
C VAL A 42 -23.06 -5.04 -2.07
N GLY A 43 -22.26 -5.81 -2.80
CA GLY A 43 -22.63 -6.37 -4.10
C GLY A 43 -23.71 -7.45 -4.03
N ILE A 44 -23.71 -8.31 -3.01
CA ILE A 44 -24.74 -9.37 -2.84
C ILE A 44 -26.15 -8.77 -2.68
N PRO A 45 -26.37 -7.76 -1.81
CA PRO A 45 -27.66 -7.05 -1.72
C PRO A 45 -28.11 -6.46 -3.05
N ILE A 46 -27.22 -5.75 -3.77
CA ILE A 46 -27.54 -5.14 -5.08
C ILE A 46 -27.98 -6.21 -6.08
N PHE A 47 -27.26 -7.33 -6.15
CA PHE A 47 -27.58 -8.40 -7.08
C PHE A 47 -28.91 -9.10 -6.75
N ARG A 48 -29.19 -9.27 -5.45
CA ARG A 48 -30.40 -9.92 -4.94
C ARG A 48 -31.64 -9.03 -4.92
N ASP A 49 -31.46 -7.72 -5.10
CA ASP A 49 -32.59 -6.79 -5.13
C ASP A 49 -33.51 -7.13 -6.30
N LYS A 50 -34.76 -7.53 -6.01
CA LYS A 50 -35.73 -7.90 -7.04
C LYS A 50 -36.48 -6.70 -7.61
N GLN A 51 -36.31 -5.52 -7.01
CA GLN A 51 -36.99 -4.30 -7.44
C GLN A 51 -36.19 -3.54 -8.52
N LYS A 52 -34.91 -3.88 -8.69
CA LYS A 52 -34.00 -3.24 -9.65
C LYS A 52 -33.90 -4.02 -10.95
N ASP A 53 -33.91 -3.29 -12.05
CA ASP A 53 -33.60 -3.84 -13.37
C ASP A 53 -32.12 -4.22 -13.49
N GLN A 54 -31.82 -5.16 -14.39
CA GLN A 54 -30.45 -5.63 -14.63
C GLN A 54 -29.48 -4.48 -14.98
N SER A 55 -29.95 -3.49 -15.73
CA SER A 55 -29.17 -2.30 -16.09
C SER A 55 -28.81 -1.46 -14.85
N GLU A 56 -29.73 -1.32 -13.90
CA GLU A 56 -29.52 -0.58 -12.67
C GLU A 56 -28.56 -1.30 -11.73
N LYS A 57 -28.70 -2.63 -11.60
CA LYS A 57 -27.76 -3.47 -10.86
C LYS A 57 -26.33 -3.35 -11.40
N ILE A 58 -26.16 -3.40 -12.72
CA ILE A 58 -24.85 -3.27 -13.35
C ILE A 58 -24.25 -1.89 -13.09
N LYS A 59 -25.05 -0.81 -13.17
CA LYS A 59 -24.59 0.54 -12.85
C LYS A 59 -24.11 0.66 -11.41
N GLU A 60 -24.87 0.13 -10.46
CA GLU A 60 -24.51 0.18 -9.04
C GLU A 60 -23.28 -0.67 -8.72
N ILE A 61 -23.16 -1.87 -9.28
CA ILE A 61 -21.96 -2.70 -9.14
C ILE A 61 -20.75 -2.02 -9.80
N GLY A 62 -20.94 -1.38 -10.95
CA GLY A 62 -19.91 -0.59 -11.62
C GLY A 62 -19.44 0.59 -10.76
N LEU A 63 -20.37 1.29 -10.11
CA LEU A 63 -20.06 2.38 -9.19
C LEU A 63 -19.32 1.87 -7.94
N LEU A 64 -19.75 0.73 -7.39
CA LEU A 64 -19.08 0.06 -6.28
C LEU A 64 -17.63 -0.30 -6.64
N ALA A 65 -17.42 -0.91 -7.82
CA ALA A 65 -16.10 -1.27 -8.30
C ALA A 65 -15.19 -0.04 -8.48
N ALA A 66 -15.71 1.01 -9.13
CA ALA A 66 -14.97 2.26 -9.30
C ALA A 66 -14.59 2.91 -7.96
N GLY A 67 -15.52 2.92 -7.00
CA GLY A 67 -15.28 3.45 -5.65
C GLY A 67 -14.22 2.65 -4.89
N LEU A 68 -14.27 1.32 -4.97
CA LEU A 68 -13.26 0.45 -4.35
C LEU A 68 -11.87 0.64 -4.96
N VAL A 69 -11.76 0.80 -6.28
CA VAL A 69 -10.50 1.11 -6.96
C VAL A 69 -9.92 2.45 -6.51
N ALA A 70 -10.76 3.49 -6.44
CA ALA A 70 -10.34 4.80 -5.95
C ALA A 70 -9.84 4.73 -4.49
N LEU A 71 -10.57 4.00 -3.64
CA LEU A 71 -10.18 3.81 -2.23
C LEU A 71 -8.86 3.04 -2.11
N ALA A 72 -8.69 1.98 -2.91
CA ALA A 72 -7.44 1.21 -2.96
C ALA A 72 -6.25 2.10 -3.34
N ALA A 73 -6.41 2.92 -4.39
CA ALA A 73 -5.36 3.83 -4.85
C ALA A 73 -4.94 4.84 -3.77
N VAL A 74 -5.92 5.40 -3.03
CA VAL A 74 -5.63 6.32 -1.92
C VAL A 74 -4.87 5.61 -0.81
N VAL A 75 -5.30 4.41 -0.38
CA VAL A 75 -4.62 3.68 0.69
C VAL A 75 -3.19 3.32 0.28
N ILE A 76 -2.99 2.80 -0.94
CA ILE A 76 -1.65 2.47 -1.46
C ILE A 76 -0.77 3.73 -1.49
N TYR A 77 -1.27 4.85 -1.99
CA TYR A 77 -0.53 6.11 -2.02
C TYR A 77 -0.12 6.58 -0.62
N PHE A 78 -1.01 6.48 0.38
CA PHE A 78 -0.69 6.83 1.77
C PHE A 78 0.34 5.88 2.39
N VAL A 79 0.22 4.58 2.12
CA VAL A 79 1.16 3.55 2.60
C VAL A 79 2.53 3.79 1.99
N ASP A 80 2.62 3.98 0.68
CA ASP A 80 3.87 4.26 0.00
C ASP A 80 4.52 5.55 0.53
N ASN A 81 3.76 6.64 0.70
CA ASN A 81 4.32 7.87 1.26
C ASN A 81 4.78 7.72 2.72
N ARG A 82 4.09 6.92 3.53
CA ARG A 82 4.42 6.76 4.96
C ARG A 82 5.59 5.81 5.18
N TYR A 83 5.71 4.76 4.38
CA TYR A 83 6.72 3.72 4.56
C TYR A 83 7.91 3.84 3.61
N HIS A 84 7.77 4.52 2.47
CA HIS A 84 8.88 4.87 1.57
C HIS A 84 9.37 6.32 1.73
N GLY A 85 8.65 7.18 2.47
CA GLY A 85 9.06 8.59 2.74
C GLY A 85 10.16 8.79 3.78
N GLY A 86 10.73 7.71 4.32
CA GLY A 86 11.81 7.74 5.33
C GLY A 86 13.22 7.67 4.76
N VAL A 87 13.41 7.65 3.44
CA VAL A 87 14.76 7.72 2.81
C VAL A 87 15.14 9.18 2.55
N GLY A 88 14.94 10.02 3.55
CA GLY A 88 15.25 11.46 3.53
C GLY A 88 16.20 11.82 4.66
N THR A 89 17.46 12.05 4.30
CA THR A 89 18.51 12.71 5.09
C THR A 89 18.98 12.04 6.39
N LEU A 90 19.93 11.13 6.28
CA LEU A 90 21.11 11.22 7.16
C LEU A 90 22.08 12.19 6.49
N THR A 91 21.76 13.48 6.52
CA THR A 91 22.81 14.50 6.44
C THR A 91 23.60 14.32 7.72
N ASN A 92 24.65 13.49 7.65
CA ASN A 92 25.74 13.52 8.60
C ASN A 92 26.31 14.94 8.56
N GLN A 93 25.75 15.86 9.33
CA GLN A 93 26.50 17.00 9.83
C GLN A 93 27.47 16.43 10.87
N VAL A 94 28.59 15.94 10.35
CA VAL A 94 29.78 15.66 11.15
C VAL A 94 30.35 17.03 11.51
N ASN A 95 30.20 17.42 12.79
CA ASN A 95 31.19 18.24 13.47
C ASN A 95 32.20 17.30 14.13
#